data_AF-A0A0F5LJR0-F1
#
_entry.id   AF-A0A0F5LJR0-F1
#
_cell.length_a   1.000
_cell.length_b   1.000
_cell.length_c   1.000
_cell.angle_alpha   90.00
_cell.angle_beta   90.00
_cell.angle_gamma   90.00
#
_symmetry.space_group_name_H-M   'P 1'
#
loop_
_entity.id
_entity.type
_entity.pdbx_description
1 polymer ?
#
loop_
_entity_poly.entity_id
_entity_poly.type
_entity_poly.pdbx_seq_one_letter_code
_entity_poly.pdbx_strand_id
1 'polypeptide(L)'
;MRDYVDTLSEELIARYKLHLETFMVDLWSSAGMIEFRVGFALRSEHKLHGFTLKVGAEEAITPAERRAVIDAVFLEIEDQLDEAISSNLLELN
;
A
#
# COMPACT_ATOMS: atom_id res chain seq x y z
N MET A 1 -10.88 0.25 11.29
CA MET A 1 -10.45 0.53 9.91
C MET A 1 -8.95 0.73 9.91
N ARG A 2 -8.44 1.68 10.71
CA ARG A 2 -7.01 1.84 10.95
C ARG A 2 -6.34 0.55 11.42
N ASP A 3 -6.87 -0.12 12.45
CA ASP A 3 -6.33 -1.41 12.92
C ASP A 3 -6.24 -2.49 11.83
N TYR A 4 -7.16 -2.45 10.86
CA TYR A 4 -7.15 -3.40 9.74
C TYR A 4 -6.08 -3.05 8.71
N VAL A 5 -5.93 -1.76 8.39
CA VAL A 5 -4.81 -1.25 7.58
C VAL A 5 -3.46 -1.53 8.27
N ASP A 6 -3.37 -1.36 9.58
CA ASP A 6 -2.16 -1.64 10.36
C ASP A 6 -1.82 -3.14 10.29
N THR A 7 -2.81 -4.02 10.47
CA THR A 7 -2.63 -5.48 10.34
C THR A 7 -2.12 -5.86 8.95
N LEU A 8 -2.77 -5.38 7.88
CA LEU A 8 -2.35 -5.67 6.50
C LEU A 8 -0.97 -5.07 6.20
N SER A 9 -0.65 -3.90 6.75
CA SER A 9 0.68 -3.30 6.62
C SER A 9 1.76 -4.16 7.27
N GLU A 10 1.52 -4.67 8.47
CA GLU A 10 2.43 -5.59 9.16
C GLU A 10 2.63 -6.89 8.37
N GLU A 11 1.55 -7.46 7.83
CA GLU A 11 1.61 -8.67 7.00
C GLU A 11 2.42 -8.45 5.72
N LEU A 12 2.22 -7.32 5.04
CA LEU A 12 2.95 -6.96 3.83
C LEU A 12 4.43 -6.72 4.15
N ILE A 13 4.74 -5.98 5.21
CA ILE A 13 6.12 -5.76 5.68
C ILE A 13 6.80 -7.11 5.96
N ALA A 14 6.12 -8.03 6.65
CA ALA A 14 6.67 -9.34 6.97
C ALA A 14 6.97 -10.17 5.71
N ARG A 15 6.08 -10.11 4.71
CA ARG A 15 6.23 -10.79 3.41
C ARG A 15 7.41 -10.24 2.61
N TYR A 16 7.55 -8.92 2.57
CA TYR A 16 8.56 -8.22 1.76
C TYR A 16 9.81 -7.78 2.54
N LYS A 17 10.02 -8.28 3.76
CA LYS A 17 11.08 -7.83 4.69
C LYS A 17 12.51 -7.81 4.11
N LEU A 18 12.79 -8.68 3.13
CA LEU A 18 14.10 -8.78 2.48
C LEU A 18 14.32 -7.67 1.45
N HIS A 19 13.25 -7.12 0.88
CA HIS A 19 13.28 -6.10 -0.15
C HIS A 19 13.02 -4.71 0.43
N LEU A 20 12.12 -4.60 1.41
CA LEU A 20 11.75 -3.32 2.01
C LEU A 20 12.81 -2.80 2.98
N GLU A 21 13.18 -1.53 2.78
CA GLU A 21 13.91 -0.71 3.74
C GLU A 21 12.94 0.06 4.63
N THR A 22 11.93 0.67 4.02
CA THR A 22 10.85 1.37 4.71
C THR A 22 9.53 1.13 3.99
N PHE A 23 8.44 1.14 4.74
CA PHE A 23 7.09 1.01 4.23
C PHE A 23 6.12 1.73 5.17
N MET A 24 5.21 2.50 4.61
CA MET A 24 4.20 3.24 5.35
C MET A 24 2.94 3.37 4.51
N VAL A 25 1.80 3.14 5.16
CA VAL A 25 0.47 3.44 4.61
C VAL A 25 -0.21 4.38 5.59
N ASP A 26 -0.60 5.56 5.13
CA ASP A 26 -1.42 6.48 5.90
C ASP A 26 -2.85 6.55 5.33
N LEU A 27 -3.82 6.60 6.23
CA LEU A 27 -5.24 6.65 5.93
C LEU A 27 -5.77 8.02 6.29
N TRP A 28 -6.23 8.75 5.28
CA TRP A 28 -6.85 10.06 5.45
C TRP A 28 -8.31 10.00 5.01
N SER A 29 -9.20 10.65 5.75
CA SER A 29 -10.59 10.83 5.32
C SER A 29 -10.95 12.30 5.34
N SER A 30 -11.41 12.82 4.21
CA SER A 30 -11.84 14.22 4.09
C SER A 30 -12.89 14.37 3.00
N ALA A 31 -13.87 15.24 3.25
CA ALA A 31 -14.89 15.66 2.28
C ALA A 31 -15.60 14.51 1.53
N GLY A 32 -15.87 13.38 2.19
CA GLY A 32 -16.54 12.24 1.55
C GLY A 32 -15.62 11.37 0.70
N MET A 33 -14.30 11.51 0.84
CA MET A 33 -13.30 10.64 0.22
C MET A 33 -12.45 9.96 1.30
N ILE A 34 -11.97 8.76 0.98
CA ILE A 34 -10.95 8.04 1.71
C ILE A 34 -9.70 8.04 0.84
N GLU A 35 -8.61 8.62 1.34
CA GLU A 35 -7.31 8.62 0.67
C GLU A 35 -6.36 7.67 1.39
N PHE A 36 -5.70 6.81 0.62
CA PHE A 36 -4.59 5.97 1.07
C PHE A 36 -3.31 6.54 0.49
N ARG A 37 -2.41 7.00 1.35
CA ARG A 37 -1.09 7.49 0.96
C ARG A 37 -0.08 6.42 1.28
N VAL A 38 0.58 5.93 0.25
CA VAL A 38 1.51 4.82 0.35
C VAL A 38 2.89 5.34 0.04
N GLY A 39 3.86 4.96 0.87
CA GLY A 39 5.27 5.25 0.66
C GLY A 39 6.11 4.03 1.00
N PHE A 40 7.05 3.67 0.13
CA PHE A 40 7.98 2.58 0.39
C PHE A 40 9.35 2.85 -0.24
N ALA A 41 10.39 2.24 0.31
CA ALA A 41 11.71 2.22 -0.31
C ALA A 41 12.25 0.79 -0.32
N LEU A 42 12.87 0.41 -1.44
CA LEU A 42 13.54 -0.87 -1.58
C LEU A 42 15.02 -0.73 -1.18
N ARG A 43 15.54 -1.73 -0.47
CA ARG A 43 16.95 -1.81 -0.03
C ARG A 43 17.94 -1.82 -1.19
N SER A 44 17.50 -2.22 -2.39
CA SER A 44 18.34 -2.32 -3.57
C SER A 44 18.63 -0.96 -4.21
N GLU A 45 17.72 0.01 -4.10
CA GLU A 45 17.88 1.33 -4.74
C GLU A 45 17.86 2.52 -3.77
N HIS A 46 17.41 2.33 -2.52
CA HIS A 46 17.34 3.38 -1.50
C HIS A 46 16.52 4.62 -1.92
N LYS A 47 15.59 4.47 -2.87
CA LYS A 47 14.70 5.53 -3.33
C LYS A 47 13.33 5.40 -2.67
N LEU A 48 12.77 6.54 -2.27
CA LEU A 48 11.41 6.62 -1.78
C LEU A 48 10.44 6.67 -2.97
N HIS A 49 9.64 5.61 -3.10
CA HIS A 49 8.46 5.57 -3.96
C HIS A 49 7.24 6.00 -3.16
N GLY A 50 6.31 6.68 -3.81
CA GLY A 50 5.08 7.06 -3.18
C GLY A 50 3.97 7.30 -4.18
N PHE A 51 2.77 6.88 -3.80
CA PHE A 51 1.56 7.08 -4.59
C PHE A 51 0.35 7.27 -3.66
N THR A 52 -0.76 7.72 -4.24
CA THR A 52 -1.99 7.99 -3.50
C THR A 52 -3.17 7.38 -4.23
N LEU A 53 -3.93 6.56 -3.51
CA LEU A 53 -5.19 5.99 -3.97
C LEU A 53 -6.35 6.74 -3.29
N LYS A 54 -7.38 7.07 -4.05
CA LYS A 54 -8.56 7.78 -3.56
C LYS A 54 -9.81 6.97 -3.86
N VAL A 55 -10.66 6.80 -2.85
CA VAL A 55 -11.91 6.05 -2.95
C VAL A 55 -13.05 6.92 -2.41
N GLY A 56 -14.20 6.91 -3.09
CA GLY A 56 -15.39 7.58 -2.60
C GLY A 56 -15.85 6.96 -1.27
N ALA A 57 -16.09 7.78 -0.25
CA ALA A 57 -16.66 7.28 1.01
C ALA A 57 -18.09 6.74 0.82
N GLU A 58 -18.77 7.16 -0.25
CA GLU A 58 -20.05 6.61 -0.69
C GLU A 58 -19.95 5.22 -1.31
N GLU A 59 -18.77 4.81 -1.79
CA GLU A 59 -18.52 3.47 -2.34
C GLU A 59 -18.32 2.41 -1.23
N ALA A 60 -18.24 2.83 0.04
CA ALA A 60 -17.94 1.98 1.18
C ALA A 60 -18.91 2.25 2.36
N ILE A 61 -20.18 1.92 2.16
CA ILE A 61 -21.30 2.27 3.06
C ILE A 61 -21.27 1.38 4.32
N THR A 62 -20.98 0.10 4.16
CA THR A 62 -20.95 -0.90 5.22
C THR A 62 -19.52 -1.24 5.68
N PRO A 63 -19.34 -1.79 6.89
CA PRO A 63 -18.03 -2.26 7.36
C PRO A 63 -17.38 -3.33 6.45
N ALA A 64 -18.20 -4.16 5.79
CA ALA A 64 -17.71 -5.21 4.88
C ALA A 64 -17.19 -4.60 3.58
N GLU A 65 -17.92 -3.66 2.97
CA GLU A 65 -17.48 -2.94 1.76
C GLU A 65 -16.20 -2.15 2.03
N ARG A 66 -16.09 -1.50 3.20
CA ARG A 66 -14.85 -0.80 3.61
C ARG A 66 -13.66 -1.74 3.68
N ARG A 67 -13.83 -2.97 4.17
CA ARG A 67 -12.74 -3.97 4.19
C ARG A 67 -12.39 -4.41 2.79
N ALA A 68 -13.37 -4.71 1.94
CA ALA A 68 -13.14 -5.09 0.54
C ALA A 68 -12.38 -3.99 -0.24
N VAL A 69 -12.70 -2.72 0.00
CA VAL A 69 -11.95 -1.58 -0.56
C VAL A 69 -10.50 -1.56 -0.07
N ILE A 70 -10.28 -1.77 1.24
CA ILE A 70 -8.92 -1.83 1.80
C ILE A 70 -8.16 -3.01 1.21
N ASP A 71 -8.78 -4.19 1.09
CA ASP A 71 -8.15 -5.38 0.51
C ASP A 71 -7.72 -5.11 -0.95
N ALA A 72 -8.59 -4.47 -1.74
CA ALA A 72 -8.27 -4.08 -3.11
C ALA A 72 -7.12 -3.05 -3.17
N VAL A 73 -7.08 -2.10 -2.24
CA VAL A 73 -5.96 -1.16 -2.11
C VAL A 73 -4.66 -1.89 -1.79
N PHE A 74 -4.67 -2.86 -0.87
CA PHE A 74 -3.47 -3.62 -0.53
C PHE A 74 -2.99 -4.54 -1.65
N LEU A 75 -3.91 -5.08 -2.46
CA LEU A 75 -3.54 -5.81 -3.67
C LEU A 75 -2.78 -4.91 -4.66
N GLU A 76 -3.28 -3.70 -4.90
CA GLU A 76 -2.59 -2.73 -5.77
C GLU A 76 -1.21 -2.35 -5.21
N ILE A 77 -1.09 -2.20 -3.88
CA ILE A 77 0.21 -1.94 -3.24
C ILE A 77 1.19 -3.10 -3.48
N GLU A 78 0.70 -4.33 -3.39
CA GLU A 78 1.50 -5.54 -3.65
C GLU A 78 2.00 -5.57 -5.10
N ASP A 79 1.11 -5.29 -6.06
CA ASP A 79 1.47 -5.24 -7.49
C ASP A 79 2.55 -4.18 -7.77
N GLN A 80 2.44 -2.98 -7.18
CA GLN A 80 3.43 -1.91 -7.33
C GLN A 80 4.79 -2.28 -6.70
N LEU A 81 4.79 -3.01 -5.58
CA LEU A 81 6.02 -3.51 -4.96
C LEU A 81 6.70 -4.55 -5.85
N ASP A 82 5.94 -5.51 -6.35
CA ASP A 82 6.44 -6.57 -7.23
C ASP A 82 7.00 -6.00 -8.53
N GLU A 83 6.32 -5.03 -9.13
CA GLU A 83 6.80 -4.33 -10.33
C GLU A 83 8.12 -3.59 -10.06
N ALA A 84 8.23 -2.87 -8.93
CA ALA A 84 9.44 -2.16 -8.55
C ALA A 84 10.62 -3.12 -8.29
N ILE A 85 10.37 -4.24 -7.60
CA ILE A 85 11.38 -5.28 -7.34
C ILE A 85 11.85 -5.91 -8.65
N SER A 86 10.92 -6.29 -9.53
CA SER A 86 11.20 -6.93 -10.82
C SER A 86 11.98 -6.01 -11.75
N SER A 87 11.58 -4.73 -11.84
CA SER A 87 12.26 -3.73 -12.66
C SER A 87 13.71 -3.53 -12.23
N ASN A 88 13.96 -3.50 -10.91
CA ASN A 88 15.31 -3.38 -10.38
C ASN A 88 16.18 -4.62 -10.69
N LEU A 89 15.60 -5.83 -10.66
CA LEU A 89 16.31 -7.05 -11.05
C LEU A 89 16.68 -7.07 -12.54
N LEU A 90 15.92 -6.39 -13.41
CA LEU A 90 16.24 -6.24 -14.83
C LEU A 90 17.35 -5.21 -15.07
N GLU A 91 17.42 -4.13 -14.28
CA GLU A 91 18.50 -3.14 -14.39
C GLU A 91 19.86 -3.66 -13.89
N LEU A 92 19.86 -4.71 -13.06
CA LEU A 92 21.07 -5.33 -12.50
C LEU A 92 21.66 -6.48 -13.36
N ASN A 93 20.99 -6.90 -14.44
CA ASN A 93 21.46 -7.92 -15.40
C ASN A 93 21.99 -7.30 -16.69
#